data_AF-A0A8D5FWP6-F1
#
_entry.id   AF-A0A8D5FWP6-F1
#
_cell.length_a   1.000
_cell.length_b   1.000
_cell.length_c   1.000
_cell.angle_alpha   90.00
_cell.angle_beta   90.00
_cell.angle_gamma   90.00
#
_symmetry.space_group_name_H-M   'P 1'
#
loop_
_entity.id
_entity.type
_entity.pdbx_description
1 polymer ?
#
loop_
_entity_poly.entity_id
_entity_poly.type
_entity_poly.pdbx_seq_one_letter_code
_entity_poly.pdbx_strand_id
1 'polypeptide(L)'
;MLLKIERFFDKFATVVGYCCGLLMVAMLLNVFYDAIMRYLFNTNSIALQEMEWHIFSVVFLFGISYCLQEDGHVRVDVIYDRLGQRARAIINIVGTLLFILPFCWLIIDGSFDFVKEAYDLHEISGDPGA
;
A
#
# COMPACT_ATOMS: atom_id res chain seq x y z
N MET A 1 18.73 4.29 -23.06
CA MET A 1 19.04 4.08 -21.63
C MET A 1 17.78 4.23 -20.78
N LEU A 2 17.06 5.34 -20.88
CA LEU A 2 15.77 5.59 -20.19
C LEU A 2 14.73 4.48 -20.41
N LEU A 3 14.50 4.04 -21.66
CA LEU A 3 13.57 2.95 -21.98
C LEU A 3 13.92 1.59 -21.33
N LYS A 4 15.19 1.36 -20.93
CA LYS A 4 15.57 0.12 -20.22
C LYS A 4 15.23 0.22 -18.73
N ILE A 5 15.38 1.41 -18.16
CA ILE A 5 15.06 1.71 -16.77
C ILE A 5 13.55 1.67 -16.57
N GLU A 6 12.79 2.30 -17.47
CA GLU A 6 11.32 2.26 -17.51
C GLU A 6 10.82 0.81 -17.49
N ARG A 7 11.25 -0.02 -18.46
CA ARG A 7 10.85 -1.44 -18.51
C ARG A 7 11.24 -2.25 -17.27
N PHE A 8 12.32 -1.85 -16.57
CA PHE A 8 12.70 -2.51 -15.33
C PHE A 8 11.70 -2.18 -14.23
N PHE A 9 11.39 -0.90 -14.02
CA PHE A 9 10.38 -0.46 -13.07
C PHE A 9 9.01 -1.01 -13.41
N ASP A 10 8.65 -1.07 -14.68
CA ASP A 10 7.39 -1.64 -15.11
C ASP A 10 7.25 -3.10 -14.72
N LYS A 11 8.27 -3.91 -15.05
CA LYS A 11 8.28 -5.33 -14.67
C LYS A 11 8.26 -5.52 -13.17
N PHE A 12 9.01 -4.69 -12.43
CA PHE A 12 9.03 -4.73 -10.98
C PHE A 12 7.64 -4.42 -10.40
N ALA A 13 7.00 -3.34 -10.85
CA ALA A 13 5.66 -2.96 -10.42
C ALA A 13 4.63 -4.05 -10.76
N THR A 14 4.72 -4.66 -11.94
CA THR A 14 3.85 -5.78 -12.34
C THR A 14 4.05 -7.01 -11.45
N VAL A 15 5.29 -7.39 -11.15
CA VAL A 15 5.58 -8.53 -10.24
C VAL A 15 5.05 -8.26 -8.83
N VAL A 16 5.30 -7.06 -8.31
CA VAL A 16 4.75 -6.62 -7.02
C VAL A 16 3.22 -6.67 -7.04
N GLY A 17 2.58 -6.23 -8.13
CA GLY A 17 1.14 -6.31 -8.34
C GLY A 17 0.60 -7.74 -8.26
N TYR A 18 1.24 -8.70 -8.93
CA TYR A 18 0.86 -10.11 -8.84
C TYR A 18 1.06 -10.68 -7.43
N CYS A 19 2.15 -10.34 -6.75
CA CYS A 19 2.36 -10.72 -5.35
C CYS A 19 1.26 -10.15 -4.43
N CYS A 20 0.90 -8.88 -4.60
CA CYS A 20 -0.20 -8.25 -3.86
C CYS A 20 -1.54 -8.91 -4.16
N GLY A 21 -1.79 -9.29 -5.42
CA GLY A 21 -2.99 -10.05 -5.81
C GLY A 21 -3.09 -11.40 -5.11
N LEU A 22 -1.97 -12.13 -5.00
CA LEU A 22 -1.93 -13.39 -4.26
C LEU A 22 -2.18 -13.18 -2.76
N LEU A 23 -1.56 -12.16 -2.16
CA LEU A 23 -1.78 -11.79 -0.77
C LEU A 23 -3.23 -11.34 -0.50
N MET A 24 -3.88 -10.67 -1.45
CA MET A 24 -5.29 -10.31 -1.37
C MET A 24 -6.18 -11.56 -1.31
N VAL A 25 -5.88 -12.59 -2.10
CA VAL A 25 -6.60 -13.88 -2.01
C VAL A 25 -6.36 -14.54 -0.65
N ALA A 26 -5.12 -14.52 -0.13
CA ALA A 26 -4.83 -15.04 1.20
C ALA A 26 -5.58 -14.28 2.30
N MET A 27 -5.66 -12.96 2.21
CA MET A 27 -6.45 -12.11 3.12
C MET A 27 -7.93 -12.45 3.05
N LEU A 28 -8.49 -12.60 1.84
CA LEU A 28 -9.89 -12.99 1.65
C LEU A 28 -10.21 -14.32 2.36
N LEU A 29 -9.34 -15.32 2.19
CA LEU A 29 -9.50 -16.62 2.85
C LEU A 29 -9.43 -16.49 4.37
N ASN A 30 -8.53 -15.64 4.88
CA ASN A 30 -8.39 -15.40 6.31
C ASN A 30 -9.66 -14.76 6.89
N VAL A 31 -10.14 -13.66 6.29
CA VAL A 31 -11.36 -12.96 6.70
C VAL A 31 -12.58 -13.88 6.61
N PHE A 32 -12.67 -14.69 5.56
CA PHE A 32 -13.76 -15.64 5.39
C PHE A 32 -13.75 -16.71 6.49
N TYR A 33 -12.57 -17.23 6.83
CA TYR A 33 -12.42 -18.19 7.92
C TYR A 33 -12.76 -17.57 9.28
N ASP A 34 -12.25 -16.38 9.58
CA ASP A 34 -12.56 -15.68 10.83
C ASP A 34 -14.06 -15.38 10.96
N ALA A 35 -14.71 -14.94 9.89
CA ALA A 35 -16.15 -14.72 9.87
C ALA A 35 -16.94 -16.02 10.15
N ILE A 36 -16.55 -17.15 9.56
CA ILE A 36 -17.17 -18.45 9.85
C ILE A 36 -17.02 -18.81 11.34
N MET A 37 -15.81 -18.68 11.88
CA MET A 37 -15.54 -19.00 13.29
C MET A 37 -16.33 -18.11 14.24
N ARG A 38 -16.43 -16.83 13.92
CA ARG A 38 -17.19 -15.85 14.71
C ARG A 38 -18.69 -16.11 14.68
N TYR A 39 -19.27 -16.34 13.50
CA TYR A 39 -20.73 -16.42 13.38
C TYR A 39 -21.30 -17.82 13.62
N LEU A 40 -20.59 -18.90 13.25
CA LEU A 40 -21.08 -20.27 13.45
C LEU A 40 -20.63 -20.88 14.78
N PHE A 41 -19.41 -20.55 15.21
CA PHE A 41 -18.79 -21.18 16.39
C PHE A 41 -18.66 -20.23 17.59
N ASN A 42 -18.98 -18.94 17.41
CA ASN A 42 -18.87 -17.90 18.44
C ASN A 42 -17.46 -17.81 19.05
N THR A 43 -16.44 -18.13 18.25
CA THR A 43 -15.02 -18.07 18.62
C THR A 43 -14.34 -16.97 17.82
N ASN A 44 -13.57 -16.12 18.50
CA ASN A 44 -12.77 -15.05 17.87
C ASN A 44 -11.29 -15.32 18.10
N SER A 45 -10.47 -15.08 17.09
CA SER A 45 -9.00 -15.18 17.21
C SER A 45 -8.36 -13.84 16.92
N ILE A 46 -7.71 -13.27 17.94
CA ILE A 46 -7.00 -12.00 17.81
C ILE A 46 -5.83 -12.16 16.83
N ALA A 47 -5.13 -13.30 16.84
CA ALA A 47 -4.04 -13.57 15.92
C ALA A 47 -4.48 -13.57 14.44
N LEU A 48 -5.68 -14.08 14.14
CA LEU A 48 -6.23 -14.02 12.78
C LEU A 48 -6.52 -12.57 12.38
N GLN A 49 -7.08 -11.79 13.30
CA GLN A 49 -7.40 -10.39 13.08
C GLN A 49 -6.13 -9.53 12.89
N GLU A 50 -5.08 -9.73 13.69
CA GLU A 50 -3.78 -9.06 13.48
C GLU A 50 -3.18 -9.41 12.11
N MET A 51 -3.25 -10.69 11.71
CA MET A 51 -2.77 -11.13 10.41
C MET A 51 -3.53 -10.44 9.26
N GLU A 52 -4.85 -10.21 9.38
CA GLU A 52 -5.61 -9.43 8.39
C GLU A 52 -5.05 -8.02 8.23
N TRP A 53 -4.78 -7.34 9.34
CA TRP A 53 -4.29 -5.96 9.33
C TRP A 53 -2.89 -5.87 8.72
N HIS A 54 -2.01 -6.82 9.04
CA HIS A 54 -0.68 -6.88 8.46
C HIS A 54 -0.70 -7.18 6.95
N ILE A 55 -1.47 -8.18 6.50
CA ILE A 55 -1.58 -8.49 5.07
C ILE A 55 -2.20 -7.31 4.32
N PHE A 56 -3.26 -6.70 4.87
CA PHE A 56 -3.89 -5.53 4.28
C PHE A 56 -2.90 -4.37 4.11
N SER A 57 -2.10 -4.07 5.13
CA SER A 57 -1.09 -3.01 5.09
C SER A 57 -0.07 -3.24 3.98
N VAL A 58 0.42 -4.48 3.83
CA VAL A 58 1.34 -4.85 2.75
C VAL A 58 0.68 -4.66 1.38
N VAL A 59 -0.53 -5.20 1.19
CA VAL A 59 -1.24 -5.10 -0.10
C VAL A 59 -1.53 -3.64 -0.46
N PHE A 60 -1.90 -2.80 0.50
CA PHE A 60 -2.19 -1.39 0.25
C PHE A 60 -0.93 -0.60 -0.11
N LEU A 61 0.15 -0.74 0.67
CA LEU A 61 1.38 0.00 0.48
C LEU A 61 2.11 -0.39 -0.80
N PHE A 62 2.15 -1.68 -1.14
CA PHE A 62 2.84 -2.17 -2.32
C PHE A 62 1.95 -2.22 -3.56
N GLY A 63 0.63 -2.37 -3.40
CA GLY A 63 -0.32 -2.39 -4.51
C GLY A 63 -0.44 -1.05 -5.24
N ILE A 64 -0.16 0.06 -4.55
CA ILE A 64 -0.26 1.40 -5.13
C ILE A 64 0.70 1.60 -6.31
N SER A 65 1.87 0.95 -6.33
CA SER A 65 2.82 1.07 -7.44
C SER A 65 2.26 0.47 -8.74
N TYR A 66 1.55 -0.66 -8.64
CA TYR A 66 0.89 -1.28 -9.79
C TYR A 66 -0.34 -0.47 -10.23
N CYS A 67 -1.10 0.05 -9.25
CA CYS A 67 -2.24 0.93 -9.53
C CYS A 67 -1.82 2.21 -10.25
N LEU A 68 -0.67 2.81 -9.87
CA LEU A 68 -0.13 4.00 -10.50
C LEU A 68 0.38 3.72 -11.93
N GLN A 69 0.96 2.54 -12.17
CA GLN A 69 1.39 2.10 -13.51
C GLN A 69 0.21 2.03 -14.49
N GLU A 70 -0.94 1.53 -14.04
CA GLU A 70 -2.16 1.38 -14.85
C GLU A 70 -3.04 2.64 -14.87
N ASP A 71 -2.56 3.78 -14.33
CA ASP A 71 -3.35 5.01 -14.14
C ASP A 71 -4.69 4.76 -13.40
N GLY A 72 -4.78 3.70 -12.59
CA GLY A 72 -6.00 3.25 -11.92
C GLY A 72 -6.27 3.95 -10.58
N HIS A 73 -5.35 4.79 -10.12
CA HIS A 73 -5.52 5.52 -8.87
C HIS A 73 -6.55 6.63 -9.07
N VAL A 74 -7.60 6.65 -8.24
CA VAL A 74 -8.71 7.59 -8.37
C VAL A 74 -8.19 9.02 -8.30
N ARG A 75 -8.29 9.75 -9.41
CA ARG A 75 -7.91 11.17 -9.52
C ARG A 75 -9.02 11.97 -10.21
N VAL A 76 -9.08 13.25 -9.89
CA VAL A 76 -10.10 14.16 -10.41
C VAL A 76 -9.57 14.80 -11.71
N ASP A 77 -9.96 14.24 -12.85
CA ASP A 77 -9.32 14.50 -14.15
C ASP A 77 -10.01 15.52 -15.07
N VAL A 78 -10.76 16.47 -14.52
CA VAL A 78 -11.56 17.42 -15.34
C VAL A 78 -10.71 18.21 -16.35
N ILE A 79 -9.49 18.59 -15.96
CA ILE A 79 -8.55 19.35 -16.80
C ILE A 79 -7.53 18.42 -17.46
N TYR A 80 -7.11 17.36 -16.75
CA TYR A 80 -6.05 16.46 -17.18
C TYR A 80 -6.38 15.75 -18.50
N ASP A 81 -7.63 15.32 -18.68
CA ASP A 81 -8.06 14.61 -19.88
C ASP A 81 -8.01 15.45 -21.16
N ARG A 82 -8.10 16.78 -21.03
CA ARG A 82 -8.04 17.71 -22.17
C ARG A 82 -6.62 18.08 -22.60
N LEU A 83 -5.62 17.70 -21.80
CA LEU A 83 -4.22 18.07 -22.03
C LEU A 83 -3.51 17.05 -22.94
N GLY A 84 -2.55 17.53 -23.73
CA GLY A 84 -1.66 16.68 -24.51
C GLY A 84 -0.65 15.92 -23.63
N GLN A 85 -0.04 14.87 -24.19
CA GLN A 85 0.82 13.94 -23.47
C GLN A 85 2.00 14.62 -22.73
N ARG A 86 2.61 15.65 -23.33
CA ARG A 86 3.72 16.40 -22.70
C ARG A 86 3.26 17.21 -21.48
N ALA A 87 2.09 17.84 -21.55
CA ALA A 87 1.56 18.64 -20.45
C ALA A 87 1.18 17.75 -19.26
N ARG A 88 0.57 16.58 -19.54
CA ARG A 88 0.29 15.55 -18.52
C ARG A 88 1.56 15.08 -17.81
N ALA A 89 2.60 14.74 -18.57
CA ALA A 89 3.88 14.31 -17.99
C ALA A 89 4.51 15.39 -17.10
N ILE A 90 4.47 16.66 -17.51
CA ILE A 90 4.99 17.77 -16.70
C ILE A 90 4.20 17.91 -15.40
N ILE A 91 2.86 17.85 -15.46
CA ILE A 91 2.02 17.93 -14.26
C ILE A 91 2.33 16.79 -13.30
N ASN A 92 2.47 15.56 -13.79
CA ASN A 92 2.79 14.41 -12.93
C ASN A 92 4.16 14.56 -12.26
N ILE A 93 5.18 15.00 -13.01
CA ILE A 93 6.53 15.20 -12.46
C ILE A 93 6.51 16.33 -11.42
N VAL A 94 5.99 17.50 -11.77
CA VAL A 94 5.95 18.66 -10.88
C VAL A 94 5.08 18.38 -9.66
N GLY A 95 3.93 17.74 -9.85
CA GLY A 95 3.03 17.38 -8.76
C GLY A 95 3.66 16.39 -7.79
N THR A 96 4.36 15.38 -8.32
CA THR A 96 5.09 14.40 -7.49
C THR A 96 6.21 15.07 -6.71
N LEU A 97 7.00 15.94 -7.35
CA LEU A 97 8.14 16.60 -6.72
C LEU A 97 7.73 17.65 -5.67
N LEU A 98 6.65 18.40 -5.89
CA LEU A 98 6.25 19.51 -5.02
C LEU A 98 5.21 19.14 -3.97
N PHE A 99 4.40 18.11 -4.21
CA PHE A 99 3.36 17.70 -3.25
C PHE A 99 3.64 16.34 -2.64
N ILE A 100 3.87 15.30 -3.46
CA ILE A 100 4.02 13.93 -2.94
C ILE A 100 5.32 13.77 -2.15
N LEU A 101 6.47 14.15 -2.70
CA LEU A 101 7.75 13.97 -2.01
C LEU A 101 7.86 14.77 -0.70
N PRO A 102 7.47 16.05 -0.63
CA PRO A 102 7.49 16.79 0.64
C PRO A 102 6.50 16.21 1.65
N PHE A 103 5.33 15.74 1.21
CA PHE A 103 4.38 15.08 2.09
C PHE A 103 4.95 13.77 2.68
N CYS A 104 5.59 12.94 1.86
CA CYS A 104 6.29 11.75 2.34
C CYS A 104 7.40 12.10 3.33
N TRP A 105 8.15 13.18 3.07
CA TRP A 105 9.18 13.67 3.99
C TRP A 105 8.59 14.07 5.34
N LEU A 106 7.48 14.82 5.35
CA LEU A 106 6.82 15.22 6.60
C LEU A 106 6.31 14.03 7.41
N ILE A 107 5.79 12.99 6.75
CA ILE A 107 5.39 11.76 7.42
C ILE A 107 6.60 11.07 8.05
N ILE A 108 7.70 10.93 7.30
CA ILE A 108 8.92 10.27 7.80
C ILE A 108 9.45 11.03 9.02
N ASP A 109 9.60 12.35 8.91
CA ASP A 109 10.08 13.22 9.99
C ASP A 109 9.16 13.14 11.23
N GLY A 110 7.85 13.28 11.03
CA GLY A 110 6.87 13.24 12.12
C GLY A 110 6.67 11.86 12.76
N SER A 111 6.98 10.76 12.07
CA SER A 111 6.87 9.40 12.60
C SER A 111 8.19 8.83 13.13
N PHE A 112 9.34 9.44 12.81
CA PHE A 112 10.64 8.87 13.13
C PHE A 112 10.87 8.67 14.63
N ASP A 113 10.54 9.69 15.45
CA ASP A 113 10.73 9.62 16.90
C ASP A 113 9.83 8.56 17.54
N PHE A 114 8.57 8.44 17.09
CA PHE A 114 7.64 7.40 17.55
C PHE A 114 8.15 5.99 17.22
N VAL A 115 8.63 5.78 15.99
CA VAL A 115 9.18 4.49 15.56
C VAL A 115 10.42 4.14 16.38
N LYS A 116 11.28 5.12 16.65
CA LYS A 116 12.48 4.93 17.45
C LYS A 116 12.16 4.56 18.90
N GLU A 117 11.22 5.28 19.52
CA GLU A 117 10.77 4.99 20.88
C GLU A 117 10.16 3.59 20.99
N ALA A 118 9.26 3.23 20.08
CA ALA A 118 8.67 1.88 20.01
C ALA A 118 9.73 0.79 19.85
N TYR A 119 10.76 1.03 19.02
CA TYR A 119 11.86 0.09 18.81
C TYR A 119 12.72 -0.08 20.07
N ASP A 120 13.10 1.03 20.72
CA ASP A 120 13.92 1.00 21.94
C ASP A 120 13.17 0.30 23.09
N LEU A 121 11.85 0.50 23.18
CA LEU A 121 10.96 -0.15 24.15
C LEU A 121 10.68 -1.63 23.82
N HIS A 122 11.12 -2.13 22.67
CA HIS A 122 10.76 -3.46 22.15
C HIS A 122 9.25 -3.68 22.18
N GLU A 123 8.50 -2.68 21.71
CA GLU A 123 7.04 -2.71 21.76
C GLU A 123 6.50 -3.90 20.94
N ILE A 124 5.63 -4.68 21.57
CA ILE A 124 4.90 -5.80 20.98
C ILE A 124 3.42 -5.42 21.02
N SER A 125 2.61 -6.04 20.15
CA SER A 125 1.15 -5.91 20.23
C SER A 125 0.66 -6.01 21.68
N GLY A 126 -0.21 -5.07 22.06
CA GLY A 126 -0.88 -5.06 23.35
C GLY A 126 -1.92 -6.18 23.51
N ASP A 127 -2.22 -6.92 22.43
CA ASP A 127 -3.17 -8.03 22.45
C ASP A 127 -2.65 -9.22 21.60
N PRO A 128 -1.52 -9.87 21.97
CA PRO A 128 -0.85 -10.87 21.12
C PRO A 128 -1.59 -12.22 21.03
N GLY A 129 -2.88 -12.27 21.39
CA GLY A 129 -3.72 -13.46 21.27
C GLY A 129 -3.28 -14.66 22.12
N ALA A 130 -2.59 -14.42 23.25
CA ALA A 130 -2.21 -15.42 24.25
C ALA A 130 -3.06 -15.33 25.51
#